data_AF-A0A7S3B3E2-F1
#
_entry.id   AF-A0A7S3B3E2-F1
#
_cell.length_a   1.000
_cell.length_b   1.000
_cell.length_c   1.000
_cell.angle_alpha   90.00
_cell.angle_beta   90.00
_cell.angle_gamma   90.00
#
_symmetry.space_group_name_H-M   'P 1'
#
loop_
_entity.id
_entity.type
_entity.pdbx_description
1 polymer ?
#
loop_
_entity_poly.entity_id
_entity_poly.type
_entity_poly.pdbx_seq_one_letter_code
_entity_poly.pdbx_strand_id
1 'polypeptide(L)'
;LLSSSCRPRFSLVAGELPLGRVFKRCCAALHHGGSGTVAAAVAASLPQLIHPLIFDQPSSAERMKHLGLGEIVRDCDLDPISLTSLFRSTCEHSEANRDLRAEIARQLMSEGGLERAAAEVTGAMLPLRVRGERWAARGVAAGGMAGTG
;
A
#
# COMPACT_ATOMS: atom_id res chain seq x y z
N LEU A 1 19.90 23.28 -9.83
CA LEU A 1 19.09 24.28 -10.56
C LEU A 1 18.48 23.60 -11.79
N LEU A 2 17.29 23.03 -11.65
CA LEU A 2 16.57 22.47 -12.80
C LEU A 2 15.93 23.65 -13.56
N SER A 3 16.35 23.84 -14.81
CA SER A 3 15.79 24.84 -15.72
C SER A 3 14.27 24.67 -15.84
N SER A 4 13.55 25.79 -15.82
CA SER A 4 12.09 25.92 -15.91
C SER A 4 11.46 25.27 -17.17
N SER A 5 12.27 24.75 -18.09
CA SER A 5 11.87 24.23 -19.40
C SER A 5 11.50 22.73 -19.43
N CYS A 6 11.64 21.98 -18.33
CA CYS A 6 11.39 20.53 -18.30
C CYS A 6 10.26 20.12 -17.33
N ARG A 7 9.23 20.95 -17.14
CA ARG A 7 8.01 20.47 -16.47
C ARG A 7 7.14 19.71 -17.47
N PRO A 8 6.70 18.47 -17.17
CA PRO A 8 5.69 17.78 -17.96
C PRO A 8 4.45 18.67 -18.12
N ARG A 9 3.73 18.59 -19.25
CA ARG A 9 2.50 19.39 -19.48
C ARG A 9 1.46 19.22 -18.37
N PHE A 10 1.52 18.13 -17.59
CA PHE A 10 0.72 17.91 -16.39
C PHE A 10 1.55 17.22 -15.29
N SER A 11 2.07 18.00 -14.34
CA SER A 11 2.65 17.48 -13.09
C SER A 11 1.89 18.07 -11.92
N LEU A 12 1.26 17.23 -11.10
CA LEU A 12 0.61 17.64 -9.86
C LEU A 12 1.58 17.40 -8.69
N VAL A 13 1.82 18.43 -7.90
CA VAL A 13 2.50 18.29 -6.59
C VAL A 13 1.44 18.49 -5.53
N ALA A 14 1.32 17.53 -4.62
CA ALA A 14 0.38 17.56 -3.52
C ALA A 14 1.11 17.24 -2.21
N GLY A 15 0.49 17.61 -1.09
CA GLY A 15 0.90 17.16 0.24
C GLY A 15 0.46 15.72 0.48
N GLU A 16 -0.12 15.47 1.65
CA GLU A 16 -0.65 14.15 1.99
C GLU A 16 -1.81 13.76 1.06
N LEU A 17 -1.79 12.51 0.58
CA LEU A 17 -2.79 11.96 -0.32
C LEU A 17 -3.35 10.64 0.24
N PRO A 18 -4.66 10.40 0.13
CA PRO A 18 -5.25 9.13 0.51
C PRO A 18 -4.90 8.06 -0.54
N LEU A 19 -3.77 7.38 -0.36
CA LEU A 19 -3.21 6.43 -1.35
C LEU A 19 -4.23 5.39 -1.81
N GLY A 20 -5.05 4.84 -0.91
CA GLY A 20 -6.09 3.86 -1.26
C GLY A 20 -7.18 4.39 -2.22
N ARG A 21 -7.34 5.71 -2.36
CA ARG A 21 -8.22 6.34 -3.36
C ARG A 21 -7.46 6.73 -4.62
N VAL A 22 -6.27 7.30 -4.46
CA VAL A 22 -5.46 7.81 -5.57
C VAL A 22 -4.94 6.66 -6.44
N PHE A 23 -4.43 5.60 -5.82
CA PHE A 23 -3.83 4.47 -6.54
C PHE A 23 -4.81 3.75 -7.47
N LYS A 24 -6.11 3.73 -7.15
CA LYS A 24 -7.15 3.17 -8.04
C LYS A 24 -7.28 3.92 -9.38
N ARG A 25 -6.66 5.09 -9.53
CA ARG A 25 -6.66 5.92 -10.74
C ARG A 25 -5.28 6.02 -11.39
N CYS A 26 -4.28 5.36 -10.84
CA CYS A 26 -2.92 5.33 -11.38
C CYS A 26 -2.75 4.13 -12.31
N CYS A 27 -1.78 4.22 -13.23
CA CYS A 27 -1.36 3.06 -14.03
C CYS A 27 -0.20 2.29 -13.39
N ALA A 28 0.58 2.95 -12.52
CA ALA A 28 1.72 2.40 -11.80
C ALA A 28 2.06 3.30 -10.59
N ALA A 29 2.87 2.79 -9.67
CA ALA A 29 3.42 3.54 -8.55
C ALA A 29 4.96 3.41 -8.49
N LEU A 30 5.67 4.53 -8.39
CA LEU A 30 7.10 4.58 -8.09
C LEU A 30 7.28 5.07 -6.65
N HIS A 31 7.94 4.28 -5.79
CA HIS A 31 8.11 4.61 -4.38
C HIS A 31 9.31 3.89 -3.76
N HIS A 32 9.62 4.20 -2.50
CA HIS A 32 10.78 3.67 -1.79
C HIS A 32 10.53 2.30 -1.11
N GLY A 33 9.34 1.72 -1.27
CA GLY A 33 9.03 0.40 -0.68
C GLY A 33 8.51 0.40 0.76
N GLY A 34 8.08 1.53 1.33
CA GLY A 34 7.47 1.52 2.67
C GLY A 34 6.23 0.60 2.73
N SER A 35 6.11 -0.20 3.79
CA SER A 35 5.12 -1.30 3.92
C SER A 35 3.68 -0.87 3.65
N GLY A 36 3.23 0.27 4.21
CA GLY A 36 1.90 0.81 3.95
C GLY A 36 1.66 1.23 2.50
N THR A 37 2.71 1.72 1.81
CA THR A 37 2.63 2.06 0.38
C THR A 37 2.59 0.82 -0.48
N VAL A 38 3.43 -0.19 -0.18
CA VAL A 38 3.40 -1.50 -0.84
C VAL A 38 2.02 -2.13 -0.71
N ALA A 39 1.49 -2.22 0.50
CA ALA A 39 0.16 -2.79 0.75
C ALA A 39 -0.94 -2.04 0.00
N ALA A 40 -0.91 -0.70 -0.01
CA ALA A 40 -1.87 0.11 -0.75
C ALA A 40 -1.79 -0.12 -2.27
N ALA A 41 -0.59 -0.25 -2.83
CA ALA A 41 -0.39 -0.50 -4.26
C ALA A 41 -0.83 -1.92 -4.65
N VAL A 42 -0.53 -2.94 -3.82
CA VAL A 42 -1.03 -4.31 -4.00
C VAL A 42 -2.55 -4.34 -3.94
N ALA A 43 -3.18 -3.70 -2.95
CA ALA A 43 -4.64 -3.63 -2.83
C ALA A 43 -5.32 -2.93 -4.02
N ALA A 44 -4.61 -2.02 -4.70
CA ALA A 44 -5.06 -1.37 -5.92
C ALA A 44 -4.69 -2.13 -7.21
N SER A 45 -4.08 -3.32 -7.09
CA SER A 45 -3.55 -4.14 -8.19
C SER A 45 -2.59 -3.37 -9.12
N LEU A 46 -1.86 -2.40 -8.56
CA LEU A 46 -0.93 -1.57 -9.32
C LEU A 46 0.41 -2.28 -9.55
N PRO A 47 1.02 -2.09 -10.72
CA PRO A 47 2.44 -2.35 -10.87
C PRO A 47 3.25 -1.34 -10.06
N GLN A 48 4.32 -1.83 -9.45
CA GLN A 48 5.18 -1.03 -8.58
C GLN A 48 6.60 -0.96 -9.14
N LEU A 49 7.20 0.22 -9.07
CA LEU A 49 8.64 0.42 -9.19
C LEU A 49 9.15 0.80 -7.80
N ILE A 50 10.06 0.00 -7.25
CA ILE A 50 10.48 0.12 -5.86
C ILE A 50 11.96 0.46 -5.80
N HIS A 51 12.28 1.63 -5.27
CA HIS A 51 13.65 2.04 -4.98
C HIS A 51 13.92 1.92 -3.46
N PRO A 52 14.31 0.73 -2.97
CA PRO A 52 14.47 0.51 -1.54
C PRO A 52 15.67 1.28 -0.98
N LEU A 53 15.50 1.90 0.18
CA LEU A 53 16.54 2.69 0.84
C LEU A 53 17.02 2.03 2.14
N ILE A 54 16.09 1.61 3.00
CA ILE A 54 16.38 1.22 4.38
C ILE A 54 15.44 0.13 4.90
N PHE A 55 15.80 -0.46 6.05
CA PHE A 55 14.99 -1.41 6.80
C PHE A 55 14.51 -2.62 5.98
N ASP A 56 13.21 -2.86 5.95
CA ASP A 56 12.50 -3.95 5.29
C ASP A 56 12.17 -3.66 3.82
N GLN A 57 12.55 -2.49 3.31
CA GLN A 57 12.25 -2.10 1.93
C GLN A 57 12.95 -3.00 0.90
N PRO A 58 14.25 -3.38 1.04
CA PRO A 58 14.90 -4.26 0.08
C PRO A 58 14.24 -5.64 -0.01
N SER A 59 13.93 -6.25 1.15
CA SER A 59 13.28 -7.57 1.18
C SER A 59 11.84 -7.52 0.64
N SER A 60 11.12 -6.43 0.91
CA SER A 60 9.81 -6.19 0.32
C SER A 60 9.89 -6.02 -1.20
N ALA A 61 10.88 -5.27 -1.70
CA ALA A 61 11.10 -5.06 -3.12
C ALA A 61 11.42 -6.37 -3.86
N GLU A 62 12.31 -7.18 -3.30
CA GLU A 62 12.62 -8.53 -3.81
C GLU A 62 11.38 -9.43 -3.83
N ARG A 63 10.56 -9.40 -2.77
CA ARG A 63 9.32 -10.17 -2.73
C ARG A 63 8.33 -9.70 -3.79
N MET A 64 8.15 -8.39 -3.98
CA MET A 64 7.26 -7.86 -5.02
C MET A 64 7.73 -8.25 -6.41
N LYS A 65 9.04 -8.21 -6.65
CA LYS A 65 9.65 -8.67 -7.91
C LYS A 65 9.41 -10.15 -8.15
N HIS A 66 9.70 -10.98 -7.15
CA HIS A 66 9.50 -12.42 -7.23
C HIS A 66 8.04 -12.81 -7.52
N LEU A 67 7.09 -12.07 -6.94
CA LEU A 67 5.65 -12.29 -7.15
C LEU A 67 5.13 -11.66 -8.46
N GLY A 68 5.97 -11.01 -9.27
CA GLY A 68 5.56 -10.32 -10.49
C GLY A 68 4.67 -9.08 -10.26
N LEU A 69 4.72 -8.50 -9.05
CA LEU A 69 3.93 -7.35 -8.62
C LEU A 69 4.66 -6.01 -8.85
N GLY A 70 5.97 -6.04 -9.08
CA GLY A 70 6.76 -4.85 -9.33
C GLY A 70 8.20 -5.12 -9.75
N GLU A 71 8.96 -4.06 -9.98
CA GLU A 71 10.38 -4.08 -10.34
C GLU A 71 11.21 -3.27 -9.34
N ILE A 72 12.49 -3.63 -9.23
CA ILE A 72 13.44 -2.93 -8.36
C ILE A 72 14.15 -1.85 -9.18
N VAL A 73 14.12 -0.62 -8.67
CA VAL A 73 14.86 0.53 -9.20
C VAL A 73 16.18 0.63 -8.44
N ARG A 74 17.30 0.42 -9.13
CA ARG A 74 18.65 0.54 -8.55
C ARG A 74 19.15 1.98 -8.70
N ASP A 75 20.21 2.32 -7.99
CA ASP A 75 20.84 3.65 -8.11
C ASP A 75 21.25 3.98 -9.55
N CYS A 76 21.75 2.98 -10.30
CA CYS A 76 22.14 3.16 -11.70
C CYS A 76 20.95 3.34 -12.65
N ASP A 77 19.72 3.13 -12.17
CA ASP A 77 18.50 3.34 -12.95
C ASP A 77 17.89 4.73 -12.70
N LEU A 78 18.45 5.52 -11.76
CA LEU A 78 17.96 6.86 -11.36
C LEU A 78 18.38 7.99 -12.32
N ASP A 79 18.51 7.67 -13.60
CA ASP A 79 18.55 8.66 -14.67
C ASP A 79 17.23 8.64 -15.46
N PRO A 80 16.85 9.75 -16.12
CA PRO A 80 15.57 9.83 -16.82
C PRO A 80 15.36 8.76 -17.89
N ILE A 81 16.43 8.31 -18.57
CA ILE A 81 16.32 7.36 -19.68
C ILE A 81 16.09 5.97 -19.10
N SER A 82 16.94 5.53 -18.17
CA SER A 82 16.82 4.21 -17.54
C SER A 82 15.50 4.06 -16.79
N LEU A 83 15.10 5.08 -16.02
CA LEU A 83 13.85 5.05 -15.28
C LEU A 83 12.63 5.01 -16.20
N THR A 84 12.65 5.73 -17.31
CA THR A 84 11.56 5.69 -18.31
C THR A 84 11.48 4.32 -18.98
N SER A 85 12.63 3.73 -19.32
CA SER A 85 12.70 2.38 -19.90
C SER A 85 12.15 1.34 -18.93
N LEU A 86 12.58 1.40 -17.67
CA LEU A 86 12.11 0.50 -16.61
C LEU A 86 10.61 0.67 -16.36
N PHE A 87 10.11 1.90 -16.32
CA PHE A 87 8.67 2.17 -16.20
C PHE A 87 7.86 1.55 -17.34
N ARG A 88 8.31 1.72 -18.59
CA ARG A 88 7.62 1.15 -19.76
C ARG A 88 7.60 -0.36 -19.69
N SER A 89 8.75 -0.99 -19.42
CA SER A 89 8.83 -2.44 -19.25
C SER A 89 7.94 -2.94 -18.12
N THR A 90 7.88 -2.22 -17.00
CA THR A 90 6.98 -2.55 -15.88
C THR A 90 5.51 -2.49 -16.30
N CYS A 91 5.12 -1.50 -17.11
CA CYS A 91 3.75 -1.37 -17.63
C CYS A 91 3.38 -2.49 -18.61
N GLU A 92 4.34 -2.94 -19.44
CA GLU A 92 4.17 -4.06 -20.36
C GLU A 92 4.03 -5.39 -19.60
N HIS A 93 4.94 -5.70 -18.68
CA HIS A 93 4.85 -6.89 -17.81
C HIS A 93 3.60 -6.87 -16.93
N SER A 94 3.15 -5.68 -16.54
CA SER A 94 1.89 -5.47 -15.83
C SER A 94 0.70 -6.02 -16.61
N GLU A 95 0.65 -5.88 -17.93
CA GLU A 95 -0.43 -6.47 -18.71
C GLU A 95 -0.41 -8.00 -18.64
N ALA A 96 0.78 -8.61 -18.75
CA ALA A 96 0.94 -10.05 -18.62
C ALA A 96 0.57 -10.58 -17.22
N ASN A 97 0.87 -9.82 -16.16
CA ASN A 97 0.63 -10.20 -14.77
C ASN A 97 -0.67 -9.60 -14.18
N ARG A 98 -1.59 -9.11 -15.04
CA ARG A 98 -2.81 -8.42 -14.58
C ARG A 98 -3.67 -9.31 -13.67
N ASP A 99 -3.94 -10.54 -14.09
CA ASP A 99 -4.80 -11.46 -13.34
C ASP A 99 -4.16 -11.92 -12.03
N LEU A 100 -2.85 -12.16 -12.04
CA LEU A 100 -2.06 -12.48 -10.85
C LEU A 100 -2.12 -11.37 -9.81
N ARG A 101 -1.92 -10.11 -10.23
CA ARG A 101 -2.03 -8.95 -9.33
C ARG A 101 -3.44 -8.79 -8.77
N ALA A 102 -4.45 -9.00 -9.59
CA ALA A 102 -5.85 -8.95 -9.14
C ALA A 102 -6.15 -10.06 -8.12
N GLU A 103 -5.58 -11.24 -8.32
CA GLU A 103 -5.71 -12.36 -7.37
C GLU A 103 -5.03 -12.08 -6.04
N ILE A 104 -3.76 -11.65 -6.07
CA ILE A 104 -3.03 -11.32 -4.85
C ILE A 104 -3.70 -10.15 -4.11
N ALA A 105 -4.24 -9.17 -4.83
CA ALA A 105 -5.01 -8.08 -4.22
C ALA A 105 -6.27 -8.60 -3.52
N ARG A 106 -7.02 -9.51 -4.14
CA ARG A 106 -8.19 -10.15 -3.51
C ARG A 106 -7.80 -10.94 -2.26
N GLN A 107 -6.70 -11.69 -2.31
CA GLN A 107 -6.19 -12.45 -1.18
C GLN A 107 -5.87 -11.51 -0.01
N LEU A 108 -5.06 -10.48 -0.26
CA LEU A 108 -4.71 -9.47 0.75
C LEU A 108 -5.97 -8.85 1.38
N MET A 109 -6.95 -8.45 0.56
CA MET A 109 -8.18 -7.83 1.05
C MET A 109 -9.08 -8.81 1.83
N SER A 110 -8.91 -10.12 1.66
CA SER A 110 -9.66 -11.15 2.39
C SER A 110 -9.07 -11.51 3.75
N GLU A 111 -7.87 -11.02 4.09
CA GLU A 111 -7.16 -11.40 5.33
C GLU A 111 -7.84 -10.86 6.61
N GLY A 112 -8.79 -9.93 6.47
CA GLY A 112 -9.54 -9.35 7.59
C GLY A 112 -8.78 -8.26 8.35
N GLY A 113 -7.55 -7.94 7.95
CA GLY A 113 -6.80 -6.75 8.33
C GLY A 113 -6.90 -6.36 9.80
N LEU A 114 -7.27 -5.11 10.05
CA LEU A 114 -7.36 -4.54 11.39
C LEU A 114 -8.44 -5.21 12.23
N GLU A 115 -9.58 -5.56 11.63
CA GLU A 115 -10.70 -6.20 12.31
C GLU A 115 -10.28 -7.56 12.89
N ARG A 116 -9.59 -8.38 12.09
CA ARG A 116 -9.04 -9.66 12.53
C ARG A 116 -7.99 -9.48 13.61
N ALA A 117 -7.05 -8.54 13.41
CA ALA A 117 -6.02 -8.27 14.41
C ALA A 117 -6.63 -7.82 15.75
N ALA A 118 -7.64 -6.95 15.73
CA ALA A 118 -8.35 -6.50 16.92
C ALA A 118 -9.08 -7.65 17.62
N ALA A 119 -9.72 -8.53 16.85
CA ALA A 119 -10.38 -9.72 17.39
C ALA A 119 -9.38 -10.68 18.04
N GLU A 120 -8.23 -10.93 17.41
CA GLU A 120 -7.16 -11.79 17.94
C GLU A 120 -6.55 -11.21 19.22
N VAL A 121 -6.23 -9.92 19.24
CA VAL A 121 -5.71 -9.23 20.44
C VAL A 121 -6.74 -9.28 21.56
N THR A 122 -8.00 -8.94 21.29
CA THR A 122 -9.07 -8.97 22.30
C THR A 122 -9.27 -10.37 22.85
N GLY A 123 -9.31 -11.38 21.98
CA GLY A 123 -9.40 -12.79 22.35
C GLY A 123 -8.25 -13.25 23.24
N ALA A 124 -7.02 -12.81 22.95
CA ALA A 124 -5.84 -13.13 23.74
C ALA A 124 -5.80 -12.40 25.10
N MET A 125 -6.43 -11.23 25.21
CA MET A 125 -6.46 -10.42 26.44
C MET A 125 -7.59 -10.81 27.40
N LEU A 126 -8.72 -11.33 26.91
CA LEU A 126 -9.86 -11.76 27.75
C LEU A 126 -9.52 -12.77 28.88
N PRO A 127 -8.59 -13.73 28.71
CA PRO A 127 -8.15 -14.63 29.78
C PRO A 127 -7.27 -13.95 30.84
N LEU A 128 -6.70 -12.79 30.55
CA LEU A 128 -5.82 -12.08 31.47
C LEU A 128 -6.69 -11.37 32.53
N ARG A 129 -6.80 -11.96 33.72
CA ARG A 129 -7.23 -11.21 34.89
C ARG A 129 -6.16 -10.16 35.21
N VAL A 130 -6.40 -8.91 34.83
CA VAL A 130 -5.64 -7.77 35.34
C VAL A 130 -5.78 -7.78 36.87
N ARG A 131 -4.69 -8.05 37.60
CA ARG A 131 -4.70 -7.98 39.06
C ARG A 131 -5.06 -6.55 39.45
N GLY A 132 -6.23 -6.38 40.07
CA GLY A 132 -6.61 -5.16 40.76
C GLY A 132 -7.00 -4.01 39.83
N GLU A 133 -8.06 -4.17 39.06
CA GLU A 133 -9.16 -3.20 38.88
C GLU A 133 -10.11 -3.76 37.82
N ARG A 134 -11.41 -3.72 38.09
CA ARG A 134 -12.41 -4.14 37.08
C ARG A 134 -12.36 -3.13 35.95
N TRP A 135 -11.87 -3.56 34.78
CA TRP A 135 -12.16 -2.84 33.54
C TRP A 135 -13.66 -2.95 33.28
N ALA A 136 -14.42 -1.97 33.75
CA ALA A 136 -15.82 -1.83 33.37
C ALA A 136 -15.81 -1.39 31.91
N ALA A 137 -16.10 -2.32 31.01
CA ALA A 137 -16.46 -2.01 29.63
C ALA A 137 -17.63 -1.02 29.69
N ARG A 138 -17.33 0.28 29.58
CA ARG A 138 -18.34 1.26 29.21
C ARG A 138 -18.68 0.91 27.77
N GLY A 139 -19.80 0.20 27.64
CA GLY A 139 -20.29 -0.28 26.36
C GLY A 139 -20.25 0.85 25.34
N VAL A 140 -19.82 0.51 24.14
CA VAL A 140 -20.21 1.25 22.95
C VAL A 140 -21.74 1.14 22.93
N ALA A 141 -22.41 2.14 23.51
CA ALA A 141 -23.84 2.27 23.41
C ALA A 141 -24.14 2.32 21.91
N ALA A 142 -24.89 1.32 21.44
CA ALA A 142 -25.57 1.39 20.17
C ALA A 142 -26.43 2.66 20.19
N GLY A 143 -25.93 3.71 19.56
CA GLY A 143 -26.65 4.94 19.31
C GLY A 143 -27.72 4.69 18.26
N GLY A 144 -28.81 4.05 18.66
CA GLY A 144 -30.07 4.16 17.95
C GLY A 144 -30.56 5.60 18.09
N MET A 145 -30.65 6.32 16.97
CA MET A 145 -31.53 7.48 16.86
C MET A 145 -32.68 7.12 15.94
N ALA A 146 -33.79 6.70 16.56
CA ALA A 146 -35.13 6.82 16.03
C ALA A 146 -35.87 7.88 16.86
N GLY A 147 -36.60 8.78 16.19
CA GLY A 147 -37.50 9.77 16.79
C GLY A 147 -37.37 11.14 16.08
N THR A 148 -38.07 11.36 14.97
CA THR A 148 -39.37 12.08 14.87
C THR A 148 -39.36 13.48 15.46
N GLY A 149 -39.37 14.47 14.56
CA GLY A 149 -39.77 15.85 14.73
C GLY A 149 -40.10 16.40 13.35
#